data_AF-A0A7J9YYC5-F1
#
_entry.id   AF-A0A7J9YYC5-F1
#
_cell.length_a   1.000
_cell.length_b   1.000
_cell.length_c   1.000
_cell.angle_alpha   90.00
_cell.angle_beta   90.00
_cell.angle_gamma   90.00
#
_symmetry.space_group_name_H-M   'P 1'
#
loop_
_entity.id
_entity.type
_entity.pdbx_description
1 polymer ?
#
loop_
_entity_poly.entity_id
_entity_poly.type
_entity_poly.pdbx_seq_one_letter_code
_entity_poly.pdbx_strand_id
1 'polypeptide(L)'
;MLRSELGEGEPERPVELDQVAMPALRDLPEAVTATVNPASVLTAHEQRLRRATGKSYPDLVRLRSGRLERVPDAIVMPGSGEQIGALLDACARERVAVVPFGGGTSVVGGVDPEPGPHRRVISLDLRRLRGVEVDPVALTATLGPGLRGPEAEEALRARGYTIGHFPQSFEY
;
A
#
# COMPACT_ATOMS: atom_id res chain seq x y z
N MET A 1 0.02 -29.98 -25.13
CA MET A 1 0.15 -28.61 -25.64
C MET A 1 0.77 -27.69 -24.59
N LEU A 2 0.14 -27.43 -23.44
CA LEU A 2 0.75 -26.62 -22.38
C LEU A 2 2.04 -27.21 -21.78
N ARG A 3 2.08 -28.52 -21.47
CA ARG A 3 3.28 -29.18 -20.91
C ARG A 3 4.48 -29.16 -21.86
N SER A 4 4.24 -29.20 -23.17
CA SER A 4 5.30 -29.11 -24.19
C SER A 4 5.80 -27.68 -24.40
N GLU A 5 5.00 -26.66 -24.03
CA GLU A 5 5.37 -25.25 -24.15
C GLU A 5 6.03 -24.71 -22.87
N LEU A 6 5.52 -25.11 -21.69
CA LEU A 6 5.94 -24.59 -20.39
C LEU A 6 6.91 -25.53 -19.64
N GLY A 7 7.07 -26.77 -20.12
CA GLY A 7 7.86 -27.80 -19.43
C GLY A 7 7.18 -28.37 -18.19
N GLU A 8 7.94 -29.12 -17.39
CA GLU A 8 7.52 -29.53 -16.05
C GLU A 8 7.87 -28.44 -15.04
N GLY A 9 6.89 -28.05 -14.23
CA GLY A 9 7.09 -27.07 -13.17
C GLY A 9 7.49 -27.75 -11.87
N GLU A 10 8.58 -27.28 -11.25
CA GLU A 10 8.91 -27.64 -9.87
C GLU A 10 8.38 -26.56 -8.92
N PRO A 11 7.57 -26.91 -7.90
CA PRO A 11 7.08 -25.94 -6.96
C PRO A 11 8.23 -25.41 -6.08
N GLU A 12 8.37 -24.10 -6.00
CA GLU A 12 9.31 -23.48 -5.07
C GLU A 12 8.90 -23.74 -3.62
N ARG A 13 9.92 -23.92 -2.75
CA ARG A 13 9.69 -24.12 -1.32
C ARG A 13 9.35 -22.78 -0.68
N PRO A 14 8.31 -22.71 0.19
CA PRO A 14 8.04 -21.51 0.96
C PRO A 14 9.27 -21.11 1.79
N VAL A 15 9.52 -19.80 1.86
CA VAL A 15 10.51 -19.19 2.74
C VAL A 15 9.82 -18.34 3.80
N GLU A 16 10.48 -18.15 4.94
CA GLU A 16 9.99 -17.23 5.97
C GLU A 16 10.05 -15.77 5.48
N LEU A 17 9.21 -14.91 6.07
CA LEU A 17 9.06 -13.52 5.58
C LEU A 17 10.35 -12.71 5.64
N ASP A 18 11.23 -12.98 6.60
CA ASP A 18 12.53 -12.33 6.78
C ASP A 18 13.62 -12.87 5.83
N GLN A 19 13.34 -13.99 5.17
CA GLN A 19 14.22 -14.67 4.21
C GLN A 19 13.86 -14.38 2.75
N VAL A 20 12.78 -13.64 2.49
CA VAL A 20 12.39 -13.25 1.13
C VAL A 20 13.48 -12.37 0.51
N ALA A 21 14.11 -12.83 -0.55
CA ALA A 21 15.12 -12.05 -1.28
C ALA A 21 14.47 -10.82 -1.91
N MET A 22 14.97 -9.62 -1.60
CA MET A 22 14.48 -8.37 -2.16
C MET A 22 15.60 -7.33 -2.30
N PRO A 23 15.43 -6.30 -3.14
CA PRO A 23 16.41 -5.22 -3.28
C PRO A 23 16.83 -4.60 -1.94
N ALA A 24 18.12 -4.32 -1.83
CA ALA A 24 18.70 -3.61 -0.70
C ALA A 24 17.98 -2.29 -0.46
N LEU A 25 17.92 -1.88 0.82
CA LEU A 25 17.35 -0.60 1.20
C LEU A 25 18.13 0.54 0.55
N ARG A 26 17.42 1.52 0.00
CA ARG A 26 17.99 2.76 -0.51
C ARG A 26 17.46 3.90 0.33
N ASP A 27 18.35 4.71 0.88
CA ASP A 27 17.94 5.85 1.69
C ASP A 27 17.14 6.85 0.88
N LEU A 28 16.12 7.42 1.53
CA LEU A 28 15.33 8.51 0.99
C LEU A 28 16.00 9.86 1.28
N PRO A 29 15.78 10.87 0.42
CA PRO A 29 16.16 12.25 0.71
C PRO A 29 15.52 12.74 2.01
N GLU A 30 16.27 13.48 2.82
CA GLU A 30 15.79 14.03 4.10
C GLU A 30 14.56 14.93 3.91
N ALA A 31 14.51 15.68 2.81
CA ALA A 31 13.36 16.51 2.46
C ALA A 31 12.05 15.72 2.33
N VAL A 32 12.11 14.43 2.00
CA VAL A 32 10.94 13.54 1.92
C VAL A 32 10.58 13.00 3.30
N THR A 33 11.57 12.53 4.07
CA THR A 33 11.31 11.91 5.38
C THR A 33 10.92 12.93 6.46
N ALA A 34 11.38 14.18 6.35
CA ALA A 34 11.07 15.27 7.28
C ALA A 34 9.62 15.79 7.17
N THR A 35 8.85 15.36 6.17
CA THR A 35 7.44 15.78 6.00
C THR A 35 6.49 15.11 7.00
N VAL A 36 6.97 14.05 7.66
CA VAL A 36 6.24 13.31 8.70
C VAL A 36 7.15 13.04 9.90
N ASN A 37 6.57 12.59 11.01
CA ASN A 37 7.37 12.16 12.17
C ASN A 37 8.24 10.95 11.80
N PRO A 38 9.46 10.81 12.36
CA PRO A 38 10.36 9.69 12.04
C PRO A 38 9.73 8.30 12.21
N ALA A 39 8.91 8.11 13.25
CA ALA A 39 8.18 6.84 13.49
C ALA A 39 7.14 6.50 12.40
N SER A 40 6.85 7.44 11.51
CA SER A 40 5.90 7.29 10.38
C SER A 40 6.60 6.97 9.06
N VAL A 41 7.92 6.78 9.09
CA VAL A 41 8.73 6.29 7.98
C VAL A 41 9.20 4.88 8.33
N LEU A 42 8.74 3.89 7.58
CA LEU A 42 8.99 2.48 7.84
C LEU A 42 9.85 1.88 6.74
N THR A 43 10.93 1.20 7.14
CA THR A 43 11.92 0.62 6.21
C THR A 43 12.26 -0.84 6.52
N ALA A 44 11.65 -1.44 7.54
CA ALA A 44 11.96 -2.82 7.89
C ALA A 44 11.56 -3.78 6.76
N HIS A 45 12.27 -4.90 6.69
CA HIS A 45 12.13 -5.91 5.65
C HIS A 45 10.65 -6.33 5.43
N GLU A 46 9.99 -6.77 6.50
CA GLU A 46 8.60 -7.22 6.44
C GLU A 46 7.64 -6.07 6.07
N GLN A 47 7.91 -4.85 6.53
CA GLN A 47 7.06 -3.70 6.23
C GLN A 47 7.08 -3.41 4.72
N ARG A 48 8.27 -3.42 4.11
CA ARG A 48 8.45 -3.24 2.66
C ARG A 48 7.82 -4.38 1.87
N LEU A 49 8.03 -5.62 2.32
CA LEU A 49 7.44 -6.82 1.72
C LEU A 49 5.91 -6.75 1.65
N ARG A 50 5.26 -6.35 2.75
CA ARG A 50 3.79 -6.25 2.82
C ARG A 50 3.19 -5.14 1.96
N ARG A 51 4.02 -4.28 1.35
CA ARG A 51 3.61 -3.17 0.44
C ARG A 51 4.21 -3.34 -0.96
N ALA A 52 4.72 -4.54 -1.28
CA ALA A 52 5.42 -4.78 -2.53
C ALA A 52 4.53 -5.28 -3.67
N THR A 53 3.35 -5.83 -3.36
CA THR A 53 2.45 -6.43 -4.34
C THR A 53 0.99 -6.34 -3.90
N GLY A 54 0.09 -6.55 -4.85
CA GLY A 54 -1.35 -6.73 -4.61
C GLY A 54 -1.73 -8.16 -4.22
N LYS A 55 -2.86 -8.63 -4.77
CA LYS A 55 -3.47 -9.96 -4.54
C LYS A 55 -3.81 -10.69 -5.84
N SER A 56 -3.23 -10.28 -6.98
CA SER A 56 -3.39 -11.01 -8.23
C SER A 56 -2.71 -12.39 -8.14
N TYR A 57 -3.10 -13.33 -9.00
CA TYR A 57 -2.41 -14.63 -9.04
C TYR A 57 -0.90 -14.49 -9.30
N PRO A 58 -0.42 -13.69 -10.28
CA PRO A 58 1.00 -13.39 -10.43
C PRO A 58 1.66 -12.80 -9.18
N ASP A 59 0.97 -11.96 -8.41
CA ASP A 59 1.50 -11.40 -7.16
C ASP A 59 1.78 -12.50 -6.14
N LEU A 60 0.81 -13.40 -5.98
CA LEU A 60 0.92 -14.52 -5.04
C LEU A 60 2.02 -15.50 -5.47
N VAL A 61 2.16 -15.77 -6.77
CA VAL A 61 3.25 -16.61 -7.29
C VAL A 61 4.61 -15.96 -7.03
N ARG A 62 4.76 -14.66 -7.32
CA ARG A 62 6.00 -13.90 -7.05
C ARG A 62 6.35 -13.94 -5.56
N LEU A 63 5.40 -13.66 -4.66
CA LEU A 63 5.62 -13.75 -3.22
C LEU A 63 6.04 -15.15 -2.78
N ARG A 64 5.41 -16.19 -3.32
CA ARG A 64 5.70 -17.59 -2.96
C ARG A 64 7.04 -18.10 -3.50
N SER A 65 7.60 -17.45 -4.52
CA SER A 65 8.97 -17.73 -4.99
C SER A 65 10.07 -17.29 -4.01
N GLY A 66 9.70 -16.64 -2.90
CA GLY A 66 10.67 -16.15 -1.93
C GLY A 66 11.61 -15.08 -2.48
N ARG A 67 11.28 -14.48 -3.63
CA ARG A 67 12.09 -13.45 -4.27
C ARG A 67 11.20 -12.40 -4.94
N LEU A 68 11.44 -11.14 -4.60
CA LEU A 68 10.79 -9.99 -5.21
C LEU A 68 11.83 -9.11 -5.87
N GLU A 69 11.61 -8.76 -7.13
CA GLU A 69 12.49 -7.84 -7.86
C GLU A 69 12.26 -6.38 -7.50
N ARG A 70 11.06 -6.05 -7.00
CA ARG A 70 10.66 -4.69 -6.65
C ARG A 70 9.93 -4.68 -5.31
N VAL A 71 10.33 -3.73 -4.47
CA VAL A 71 9.74 -3.40 -3.17
C VAL A 71 9.84 -1.88 -2.98
N PRO A 72 8.95 -1.22 -2.23
CA PRO A 72 9.11 0.19 -1.93
C PRO A 72 10.40 0.44 -1.13
N ASP A 73 11.03 1.60 -1.32
CA ASP A 73 12.21 2.00 -0.56
C ASP A 73 11.86 2.35 0.88
N ALA A 74 10.69 2.96 1.09
CA ALA A 74 10.07 3.12 2.40
C ALA A 74 8.55 3.18 2.29
N ILE A 75 7.89 3.01 3.43
CA ILE A 75 6.48 3.31 3.61
C ILE A 75 6.40 4.62 4.39
N VAL A 76 5.68 5.60 3.86
CA VAL A 76 5.47 6.89 4.51
C VAL A 76 4.00 7.02 4.87
N MET A 77 3.73 7.26 6.16
CA MET A 77 2.37 7.30 6.72
C MET A 77 2.03 8.71 7.22
N PRO A 78 1.56 9.62 6.36
CA PRO A 78 1.09 10.92 6.80
C PRO A 78 -0.17 10.81 7.67
N GLY A 79 -0.31 11.71 8.64
CA GLY A 79 -1.43 11.80 9.56
C GLY A 79 -2.45 12.87 9.21
N SER A 80 -2.21 13.69 8.18
CA SER A 80 -3.14 14.72 7.71
C SER A 80 -3.02 14.98 6.20
N GLY A 81 -3.98 15.71 5.64
CA GLY A 81 -3.96 16.14 4.24
C GLY A 81 -2.81 17.11 3.95
N GLU A 82 -2.46 17.97 4.90
CA GLU A 82 -1.33 18.90 4.79
C GLU A 82 -0.01 18.13 4.71
N GLN A 83 0.16 17.06 5.50
CA GLN A 83 1.33 16.20 5.41
C GLN A 83 1.41 15.45 4.08
N ILE A 84 0.28 15.03 3.50
CA ILE A 84 0.26 14.46 2.14
C ILE A 84 0.76 15.50 1.13
N GLY A 85 0.22 16.73 1.17
CA GLY A 85 0.63 17.80 0.27
C GLY A 85 2.14 18.06 0.34
N ALA A 86 2.65 18.29 1.55
CA ALA A 86 4.08 18.50 1.77
C ALA A 86 4.95 17.33 1.30
N LEU A 87 4.50 16.09 1.51
CA LEU A 87 5.18 14.88 1.05
C LEU A 87 5.23 14.80 -0.47
N LEU A 88 4.10 15.04 -1.15
CA LEU A 88 4.03 15.01 -2.62
C LEU A 88 4.91 16.09 -3.24
N ASP A 89 4.93 17.30 -2.66
CA ASP A 89 5.80 18.40 -3.09
C ASP A 89 7.29 18.05 -2.94
N ALA A 90 7.66 17.44 -1.81
CA ALA A 90 9.02 16.97 -1.58
C ALA A 90 9.40 15.85 -2.56
N CYS A 91 8.54 14.85 -2.77
CA CYS A 91 8.77 13.77 -3.72
C CYS A 91 8.92 14.28 -5.16
N ALA A 92 8.12 15.27 -5.57
CA ALA A 92 8.22 15.88 -6.88
C ALA A 92 9.59 16.57 -7.09
N ARG A 93 10.02 17.38 -6.10
CA ARG A 93 11.33 18.06 -6.13
C ARG A 93 12.51 17.09 -6.14
N GLU A 94 12.43 16.06 -5.30
CA GLU A 94 13.51 15.07 -5.13
C GLU A 94 13.44 13.91 -6.13
N ARG A 95 12.47 13.94 -7.06
CA ARG A 95 12.23 12.91 -8.09
C ARG A 95 12.06 11.51 -7.48
N VAL A 96 11.26 11.40 -6.43
CA VAL A 96 10.85 10.13 -5.80
C VAL A 96 9.44 9.76 -6.29
N ALA A 97 9.28 8.56 -6.83
CA ALA A 97 7.96 8.06 -7.22
C ALA A 97 7.11 7.75 -5.99
N VAL A 98 5.79 7.85 -6.13
CA VAL A 98 4.82 7.63 -5.06
C VAL A 98 3.76 6.65 -5.54
N VAL A 99 3.55 5.58 -4.78
CA VAL A 99 2.46 4.61 -5.00
C VAL A 99 1.52 4.68 -3.80
N PRO A 100 0.28 5.18 -3.95
CA PRO A 100 -0.71 5.16 -2.87
C PRO A 100 -1.07 3.74 -2.47
N PHE A 101 -1.27 3.51 -1.18
CA PHE A 101 -1.54 2.20 -0.62
C PHE A 101 -2.64 2.26 0.46
N GLY A 102 -3.71 1.50 0.23
CA GLY A 102 -4.81 1.26 1.19
C GLY A 102 -4.77 -0.16 1.76
N GLY A 103 -5.80 -0.95 1.46
CA GLY A 103 -5.88 -2.37 1.87
C GLY A 103 -4.92 -3.32 1.14
N GLY A 104 -4.31 -2.88 0.03
CA GLY A 104 -3.39 -3.70 -0.77
C GLY A 104 -4.06 -4.84 -1.53
N THR A 105 -5.35 -4.71 -1.85
CA THR A 105 -6.20 -5.74 -2.45
C THR A 105 -6.26 -5.71 -3.98
N SER A 106 -5.52 -4.80 -4.62
CA SER A 106 -5.48 -4.69 -6.09
C SER A 106 -5.09 -6.03 -6.73
N VAL A 107 -5.79 -6.42 -7.79
CA VAL A 107 -5.49 -7.63 -8.58
C VAL A 107 -4.94 -7.31 -9.97
N VAL A 108 -4.57 -6.05 -10.22
CA VAL A 108 -4.11 -5.55 -11.52
C VAL A 108 -2.74 -4.89 -11.44
N GLY A 109 -2.00 -5.10 -10.35
CA GLY A 109 -0.68 -4.47 -10.12
C GLY A 109 -0.74 -2.99 -9.74
N GLY A 110 -1.93 -2.43 -9.46
CA GLY A 110 -2.09 -0.99 -9.13
C GLY A 110 -1.42 -0.52 -7.83
N VAL A 111 -0.83 -1.44 -7.05
CA VAL A 111 -0.05 -1.12 -5.84
C VAL A 111 1.39 -1.62 -5.94
N ASP A 112 1.81 -2.10 -7.12
CA ASP A 112 3.19 -2.52 -7.34
C ASP A 112 4.10 -1.27 -7.24
N PRO A 113 5.26 -1.35 -6.56
CA PRO A 113 6.17 -0.24 -6.35
C PRO A 113 6.96 0.05 -7.63
N GLU A 114 6.29 0.61 -8.63
CA GLU A 114 6.84 0.94 -9.93
C GLU A 114 7.48 2.33 -9.91
N PRO A 115 8.82 2.45 -9.98
CA PRO A 115 9.48 3.75 -9.93
C PRO A 115 9.40 4.50 -11.26
N GLY A 116 9.08 3.85 -12.39
CA GLY A 116 9.12 4.48 -13.70
C GLY A 116 10.50 5.12 -13.99
N PRO A 117 10.58 6.41 -14.36
CA PRO A 117 11.86 7.09 -14.63
C PRO A 117 12.61 7.50 -13.35
N HIS A 118 12.03 7.26 -12.17
CA HIS A 118 12.61 7.66 -10.89
C HIS A 118 13.58 6.60 -10.37
N ARG A 119 14.51 7.00 -9.49
CA ARG A 119 15.45 6.06 -8.86
C ARG A 119 14.89 5.41 -7.60
N ARG A 120 13.87 6.01 -7.01
CA ARG A 120 13.28 5.64 -5.71
C ARG A 120 11.76 5.67 -5.81
N VAL A 121 11.11 4.83 -5.02
CA VAL A 121 9.65 4.77 -4.90
C VAL A 121 9.24 4.55 -3.45
N ILE A 122 8.29 5.35 -2.98
CA ILE A 122 7.66 5.15 -1.67
C ILE A 122 6.27 4.57 -1.82
N SER A 123 5.87 3.79 -0.81
CA SER A 123 4.47 3.48 -0.57
C SER A 123 3.87 4.58 0.29
N LEU A 124 2.91 5.35 -0.23
CA LEU A 124 2.13 6.32 0.53
C LEU A 124 0.97 5.60 1.22
N ASP A 125 1.13 5.29 2.50
CA ASP A 125 0.18 4.47 3.23
C ASP A 125 -0.80 5.35 4.04
N LEU A 126 -2.07 5.28 3.64
CA LEU A 126 -3.13 6.21 4.09
C LEU A 126 -3.79 5.79 5.41
N ARG A 127 -3.40 4.65 6.01
CA ARG A 127 -4.11 4.01 7.14
C ARG A 127 -4.26 4.87 8.39
N ARG A 128 -3.48 5.95 8.54
CA ARG A 128 -3.59 6.90 9.67
C ARG A 128 -4.70 7.92 9.50
N LEU A 129 -5.22 8.10 8.29
CA LEU A 129 -6.29 9.06 7.97
C LEU A 129 -7.65 8.39 8.15
N ARG A 130 -8.18 8.42 9.38
CA ARG A 130 -9.34 7.61 9.80
C ARG A 130 -10.56 8.42 10.24
N GLY A 131 -10.61 9.71 9.90
CA GLY A 131 -11.70 10.62 10.31
C GLY A 131 -13.06 10.18 9.76
N VAL A 132 -14.13 10.46 10.52
CA VAL A 132 -15.52 10.21 10.12
C VAL A 132 -16.36 11.40 10.52
N GLU A 133 -16.99 12.05 9.54
CA GLU A 133 -17.96 13.11 9.75
C GLU A 133 -19.25 12.77 9.00
N VAL A 134 -20.40 13.06 9.60
CA VAL A 134 -21.72 12.73 9.04
C VAL A 134 -22.60 13.97 9.10
N ASP A 135 -23.19 14.32 7.96
CA ASP A 135 -24.27 15.30 7.87
C ASP A 135 -25.60 14.53 7.77
N PRO A 136 -26.41 14.48 8.84
CA PRO A 136 -27.66 13.74 8.86
C PRO A 136 -28.78 14.43 8.07
N VAL A 137 -28.65 15.73 7.76
CA VAL A 137 -29.63 16.50 6.99
C VAL A 137 -29.39 16.29 5.50
N ALA A 138 -28.13 16.38 5.07
CA ALA A 138 -27.74 16.16 3.68
C ALA A 138 -27.61 14.67 3.31
N LEU A 139 -27.58 13.77 4.29
CA LEU A 139 -27.31 12.34 4.13
C LEU A 139 -25.96 12.07 3.45
N THR A 140 -24.94 12.83 3.85
CA THR A 140 -23.56 12.68 3.36
C THR A 140 -22.61 12.32 4.49
N ALA A 141 -21.54 11.59 4.17
CA ALA A 141 -20.47 11.29 5.12
C ALA A 141 -19.10 11.57 4.49
N THR A 142 -18.23 12.24 5.24
CA THR A 142 -16.82 12.42 4.90
C THR A 142 -16.02 11.36 5.64
N LEU A 143 -15.36 10.49 4.89
CA LEU A 143 -14.63 9.33 5.42
C LEU A 143 -13.14 9.46 5.07
N GLY A 144 -12.30 9.22 6.06
CA GLY A 144 -10.85 9.17 5.87
C GLY A 144 -10.46 8.02 4.93
N PRO A 145 -9.52 8.25 3.98
CA PRO A 145 -9.15 7.25 2.98
C PRO A 145 -8.41 6.03 3.55
N GLY A 146 -8.06 6.05 4.84
CA GLY A 146 -7.44 4.94 5.55
C GLY A 146 -8.43 3.98 6.22
N LEU A 147 -9.74 4.27 6.19
CA LEU A 147 -10.77 3.39 6.75
C LEU A 147 -10.98 2.15 5.88
N ARG A 148 -11.12 0.99 6.51
CA ARG A 148 -11.62 -0.21 5.83
C ARG A 148 -13.13 -0.19 5.75
N GLY A 149 -13.68 -0.98 4.84
CA GLY A 149 -15.13 -1.14 4.68
C GLY A 149 -15.87 -1.41 6.00
N PRO A 150 -15.49 -2.44 6.79
CA PRO A 150 -16.15 -2.75 8.06
C PRO A 150 -16.12 -1.60 9.06
N GLU A 151 -15.02 -0.85 9.11
CA GLU A 151 -14.82 0.23 10.07
C GLU A 151 -15.66 1.45 9.69
N ALA A 152 -15.77 1.76 8.39
CA ALA A 152 -16.64 2.80 7.88
C ALA A 152 -18.13 2.46 8.13
N GLU A 153 -18.54 1.22 7.84
CA GLU A 153 -19.91 0.75 8.10
C GLU A 153 -20.24 0.73 9.60
N GLU A 154 -19.31 0.30 10.46
CA GLU A 154 -19.50 0.35 11.92
C GLU A 154 -19.68 1.79 12.43
N ALA A 155 -18.85 2.72 11.97
CA ALA A 155 -18.94 4.12 12.38
C ALA A 155 -20.28 4.76 11.95
N LEU A 156 -20.80 4.39 10.79
CA LEU A 156 -22.08 4.90 10.28
C LEU A 156 -23.29 4.20 10.93
N ARG A 157 -23.21 2.89 11.14
CA ARG A 157 -24.25 2.10 11.81
C ARG A 157 -24.52 2.61 13.23
N ALA A 158 -23.48 3.03 13.95
CA ALA A 158 -23.61 3.66 15.26
C ALA A 158 -24.50 4.93 15.26
N ARG A 159 -24.71 5.52 14.07
CA ARG A 159 -25.54 6.72 13.84
C ARG A 159 -26.83 6.41 13.06
N GLY A 160 -27.12 5.13 12.79
CA GLY A 160 -28.31 4.71 12.06
C GLY A 160 -28.18 4.74 10.53
N TYR A 161 -26.95 4.80 9.99
CA TYR A 161 -26.68 4.90 8.55
C TYR A 161 -25.86 3.71 8.02
N THR A 162 -25.81 3.58 6.70
CA THR A 162 -24.96 2.62 5.95
C THR A 162 -24.52 3.24 4.64
N ILE A 163 -23.35 2.87 4.11
CA ILE A 163 -22.90 3.26 2.75
C ILE A 163 -23.52 2.31 1.73
N GLY A 164 -23.61 1.02 2.08
CA GLY A 164 -24.12 -0.02 1.19
C GLY A 164 -23.09 -0.49 0.15
N HIS A 165 -21.81 -0.12 0.31
CA HIS A 165 -20.74 -0.48 -0.62
C HIS A 165 -19.94 -1.70 -0.12
N PHE A 166 -20.29 -2.88 -0.62
CA PHE A 166 -19.73 -4.17 -0.20
C PHE A 166 -19.00 -4.90 -1.35
N PRO A 167 -17.80 -4.44 -1.77
CA PRO A 167 -17.00 -5.19 -2.73
C PRO A 167 -16.52 -6.52 -2.13
N GLN A 168 -16.09 -7.48 -2.96
CA GLN A 168 -15.59 -8.78 -2.47
C GLN A 168 -14.36 -8.64 -1.56
N SER A 169 -13.62 -7.53 -1.66
CA SER A 169 -12.48 -7.22 -0.82
C SER A 169 -12.82 -6.32 0.38
N PHE A 170 -14.09 -6.19 0.75
CA PHE A 170 -14.61 -5.23 1.75
C PHE A 170 -13.81 -5.19 3.06
N GLU A 171 -13.34 -6.34 3.54
CA GLU A 171 -12.70 -6.48 4.86
C GLU A 171 -11.33 -5.77 5.03
N TYR A 172 -10.67 -5.35 3.95
CA TYR A 172 -9.23 -5.05 3.95
C TYR A 172 -8.84 -3.61 3.68
#